data_AF-A0A916Y6B4-F1
#
_entry.id   AF-A0A916Y6B4-F1
#
_cell.length_a   1.000
_cell.length_b   1.000
_cell.length_c   1.000
_cell.angle_alpha   90.00
_cell.angle_beta   90.00
_cell.angle_gamma   90.00
#
_symmetry.space_group_name_H-M   'P 1'
#
loop_
_entity.id
_entity.type
_entity.pdbx_description
1 polymer ?
#
loop_
_entity_poly.entity_id
_entity_poly.type
_entity_poly.pdbx_seq_one_letter_code
_entity_poly.pdbx_strand_id
1 'polypeptide(L)'
;MTRDHLDDDTRLDIALSAAIGRHRYDATPDAAIQELQALADGRNDILARVAGTWAGFYEDDPHVRTTVDPLREIPGATQWIELGRSRAGKTRPTPWPASH
;
A
#
# COMPACT_ATOMS: atom_id res chain seq x y z
N MET A 1 -26.05 19.50 -4.22
CA MET A 1 -24.99 18.48 -4.23
C MET A 1 -24.32 18.48 -2.88
N THR A 2 -24.75 17.59 -1.99
CA THR A 2 -24.09 17.39 -0.70
C THR A 2 -22.71 16.81 -1.00
N ARG A 3 -21.64 17.46 -0.54
CA ARG A 3 -20.29 16.87 -0.63
C ARG A 3 -20.32 15.60 0.21
N ASP A 4 -20.28 14.48 -0.49
CA ASP A 4 -20.30 13.14 0.13
C ASP A 4 -19.09 13.04 1.04
N HIS A 5 -19.34 12.97 2.35
CA HIS A 5 -18.26 12.94 3.34
C HIS A 5 -17.71 11.51 3.33
N LEU A 6 -16.48 11.34 2.85
CA LEU A 6 -15.77 10.06 2.94
C LEU A 6 -15.81 9.55 4.38
N ASP A 7 -15.97 8.25 4.59
CA ASP A 7 -15.86 7.65 5.92
C ASP A 7 -14.42 7.76 6.47
N ASP A 8 -14.26 7.59 7.78
CA ASP A 8 -13.00 7.79 8.47
C ASP A 8 -11.91 6.81 8.01
N ASP A 9 -12.28 5.56 7.69
CA ASP A 9 -11.35 4.53 7.23
C ASP A 9 -10.82 4.88 5.84
N THR A 10 -11.69 5.33 4.94
CA THR A 10 -11.31 5.81 3.62
C THR A 10 -10.42 7.05 3.71
N ARG A 11 -10.71 7.98 4.63
CA ARG A 11 -9.83 9.14 4.84
C ARG A 11 -8.45 8.73 5.32
N LEU A 12 -8.36 7.77 6.25
CA LEU A 12 -7.08 7.27 6.73
C LEU A 12 -6.30 6.53 5.62
N ASP A 13 -6.98 5.69 4.83
CA ASP A 13 -6.37 4.99 3.69
C ASP A 13 -5.73 5.97 2.68
N ILE A 14 -6.45 7.05 2.36
CA ILE A 14 -5.95 8.13 1.49
C ILE A 14 -4.76 8.84 2.14
N ALA A 15 -4.83 9.16 3.42
CA ALA A 15 -3.76 9.86 4.12
C ALA A 15 -2.46 9.04 4.14
N LEU A 16 -2.56 7.75 4.47
CA LEU A 16 -1.44 6.81 4.46
C LEU A 16 -0.87 6.63 3.04
N SER A 17 -1.73 6.45 2.04
CA SER A 17 -1.30 6.34 0.64
C SER A 17 -0.60 7.61 0.16
N ALA A 18 -1.08 8.79 0.56
CA ALA A 18 -0.44 10.05 0.24
C ALA A 18 0.93 10.19 0.92
N ALA A 19 1.06 9.76 2.18
CA ALA A 19 2.33 9.77 2.91
C ALA A 19 3.36 8.83 2.26
N ILE A 20 2.98 7.57 1.93
CA ILE A 20 3.85 6.65 1.19
C ILE A 20 4.27 7.28 -0.15
N GLY A 21 3.32 7.87 -0.87
CA GLY A 21 3.58 8.54 -2.14
C GLY A 21 4.58 9.70 -2.04
N ARG A 22 4.59 10.45 -0.94
CA ARG A 22 5.58 11.52 -0.68
C ARG A 22 6.97 10.94 -0.46
N HIS A 23 7.08 9.90 0.36
CA HIS A 23 8.36 9.28 0.72
C HIS A 23 8.87 8.26 -0.29
N ARG A 24 8.14 8.01 -1.38
CA ARG A 24 8.43 6.91 -2.31
C ARG A 24 9.84 6.95 -2.91
N TYR A 25 10.44 8.15 -2.99
CA TYR A 25 11.79 8.35 -3.52
C TYR A 25 12.78 8.85 -2.46
N ASP A 26 12.36 8.98 -1.20
CA ASP A 26 13.24 9.37 -0.12
C ASP A 26 14.13 8.19 0.27
N ALA A 27 15.41 8.47 0.52
CA ALA A 27 16.37 7.44 0.93
C ALA A 27 16.24 7.05 2.42
N THR A 28 15.32 7.67 3.16
CA THR A 28 15.15 7.51 4.62
C THR A 28 13.86 6.77 4.95
N PRO A 29 13.87 5.42 4.91
CA PRO A 29 12.68 4.62 5.16
C PRO A 29 12.13 4.80 6.58
N ASP A 30 13.00 5.02 7.57
CA ASP A 30 12.58 5.15 8.97
C ASP A 30 11.64 6.34 9.20
N ALA A 31 11.88 7.46 8.48
CA ALA A 31 11.02 8.63 8.57
C ALA A 31 9.62 8.34 8.02
N ALA A 32 9.54 7.60 6.91
CA ALA A 32 8.28 7.18 6.33
C ALA A 32 7.51 6.27 7.29
N ILE A 33 8.17 5.27 7.88
CA ILE A 33 7.52 4.34 8.82
C ILE A 33 7.01 5.08 10.07
N GLN A 34 7.79 6.00 10.62
CA GLN A 34 7.38 6.80 11.78
C GLN A 34 6.15 7.66 11.47
N GLU A 35 6.13 8.34 10.31
CA GLU A 35 4.97 9.13 9.90
C GLU A 35 3.72 8.26 9.70
N LEU A 36 3.87 7.09 9.08
CA LEU A 36 2.75 6.17 8.85
C LEU A 36 2.18 5.62 10.16
N GLN A 37 3.04 5.29 11.13
CA GLN A 37 2.62 4.85 12.45
C GLN A 37 1.88 5.97 13.21
N ALA A 38 2.38 7.21 13.12
CA ALA A 38 1.74 8.36 13.73
C ALA A 38 0.38 8.68 13.09
N LEU A 39 0.27 8.58 11.76
CA LEU A 39 -0.99 8.79 11.03
C LEU A 39 -2.03 7.70 11.33
N ALA A 40 -1.58 6.44 11.48
CA ALA A 40 -2.46 5.32 11.77
C ALA A 40 -3.09 5.42 13.17
N ASP A 41 -2.39 6.02 14.14
CA ASP A 41 -2.87 6.22 15.51
C ASP A 41 -3.52 4.96 16.12
N GLY A 42 -2.85 3.82 15.96
CA GLY A 42 -3.31 2.52 16.45
C GLY A 42 -4.28 1.75 15.53
N ARG A 43 -4.74 2.33 14.41
CA ARG A 43 -5.48 1.62 13.33
C ARG A 43 -4.55 0.75 12.47
N ASN A 44 -3.92 -0.21 13.14
CA ASN A 44 -2.92 -1.11 12.56
C ASN A 44 -3.49 -1.98 11.44
N ASP A 45 -4.80 -2.24 11.45
CA ASP A 45 -5.52 -2.95 10.39
C ASP A 45 -5.46 -2.21 9.04
N ILE A 46 -5.72 -0.91 9.05
CA ILE A 46 -5.66 -0.06 7.85
C ILE A 46 -4.20 0.17 7.44
N LEU A 47 -3.32 0.44 8.40
CA LEU A 47 -1.89 0.58 8.13
C LEU A 47 -1.33 -0.65 7.41
N ALA A 48 -1.59 -1.85 7.95
CA ALA A 48 -1.17 -3.11 7.35
C ALA A 48 -1.74 -3.29 5.94
N ARG A 49 -3.03 -2.98 5.74
CA ARG A 49 -3.68 -3.06 4.43
C ARG A 49 -3.00 -2.18 3.39
N VAL A 50 -2.80 -0.91 3.71
CA VAL A 50 -2.19 0.07 2.82
C VAL A 50 -0.74 -0.31 2.54
N ALA A 51 0.06 -0.55 3.59
CA ALA A 51 1.47 -0.90 3.48
C ALA A 51 1.70 -2.14 2.60
N GLY A 52 0.96 -3.22 2.87
CA GLY A 52 1.09 -4.46 2.09
C GLY A 52 0.66 -4.28 0.63
N THR A 53 -0.42 -3.54 0.38
CA THR A 53 -0.88 -3.26 -0.99
C THR A 53 0.15 -2.46 -1.78
N TRP A 54 0.75 -1.42 -1.19
CA TRP A 54 1.83 -0.66 -1.82
C TRP A 54 3.06 -1.53 -2.07
N ALA A 55 3.41 -2.39 -1.09
CA ALA A 55 4.57 -3.25 -1.22
C ALA A 55 4.47 -4.32 -2.31
N GLY A 56 3.26 -4.83 -2.56
CA GLY A 56 2.99 -5.70 -3.71
C GLY A 56 2.94 -4.96 -5.04
N PHE A 57 2.35 -3.76 -5.05
CA PHE A 57 2.26 -2.96 -6.27
C PHE A 57 3.64 -2.62 -6.84
N TYR A 58 4.55 -2.17 -5.97
CA TYR A 58 5.89 -1.72 -6.33
C TYR A 58 6.99 -2.79 -6.19
N GLU A 59 6.62 -4.05 -5.99
CA GLU A 59 7.59 -5.11 -5.65
C GLU A 59 8.81 -5.22 -6.58
N ASP A 60 8.61 -4.97 -7.87
CA ASP A 60 9.64 -5.10 -8.91
C ASP A 60 10.23 -3.75 -9.35
N ASP A 61 9.85 -2.65 -8.69
CA ASP A 61 10.37 -1.31 -9.03
C ASP A 61 11.63 -1.01 -8.20
N PRO A 62 12.84 -1.03 -8.80
CA PRO A 62 14.07 -0.82 -8.07
C PRO A 62 14.22 0.62 -7.55
N HIS A 63 13.49 1.59 -8.11
CA HIS A 63 13.64 3.00 -7.75
C HIS A 63 12.98 3.37 -6.42
N VAL A 64 12.01 2.57 -5.96
CA VAL A 64 11.26 2.80 -4.72
C VAL A 64 11.51 1.73 -3.66
N ARG A 65 12.37 0.76 -3.97
CA ARG A 65 12.61 -0.43 -3.16
C ARG A 65 13.06 -0.10 -1.73
N THR A 66 13.89 0.92 -1.55
CA THR A 66 14.36 1.39 -0.24
C THR A 66 13.20 1.77 0.69
N THR A 67 12.15 2.39 0.16
CA THR A 67 10.96 2.79 0.93
C THR A 67 9.96 1.65 1.03
N VAL A 68 9.87 0.81 0.00
CA VAL A 68 8.86 -0.25 -0.12
C VAL A 68 9.20 -1.50 0.69
N ASP A 69 10.46 -1.93 0.74
CA ASP A 69 10.86 -3.14 1.45
C ASP A 69 10.45 -3.07 2.95
N PRO A 70 10.68 -1.96 3.68
CA PRO A 70 10.25 -1.80 5.07
C PRO A 70 8.73 -1.87 5.29
N LEU A 71 7.91 -1.53 4.29
CA LEU A 71 6.44 -1.63 4.40
C LEU A 71 5.98 -3.09 4.57
N ARG A 72 6.77 -4.06 4.08
CA ARG A 72 6.45 -5.49 4.23
C ARG A 72 6.61 -5.98 5.67
N GLU A 73 7.47 -5.32 6.43
CA GLU A 73 7.77 -5.67 7.82
C GLU A 73 6.70 -5.15 8.80
N ILE A 74 5.75 -4.33 8.33
CA ILE A 74 4.62 -3.89 9.14
C ILE A 74 3.76 -5.12 9.52
N PRO A 75 3.45 -5.33 10.82
CA PRO A 75 2.64 -6.46 11.26
C PRO A 75 1.31 -6.57 10.51
N GLY A 76 1.08 -7.72 9.87
CA GLY A 76 -0.14 -7.98 9.10
C GLY A 76 -0.13 -7.47 7.66
N ALA A 77 0.94 -6.82 7.18
CA ALA A 77 1.02 -6.29 5.82
C ALA A 77 1.13 -7.41 4.76
N THR A 78 1.83 -8.50 5.06
CA THR A 78 2.11 -9.58 4.11
C THR A 78 0.86 -10.17 3.43
N GLN A 79 -0.27 -10.26 4.14
CA GLN A 79 -1.52 -10.80 3.58
C GLN A 79 -2.11 -9.93 2.45
N TRP A 80 -1.70 -8.67 2.35
CA TRP A 80 -2.21 -7.70 1.38
C TRP A 80 -1.28 -7.51 0.17
N ILE A 81 -0.09 -8.11 0.18
CA ILE A 81 0.87 -8.02 -0.93
C ILE A 81 0.26 -8.55 -2.23
N GLU A 82 -0.48 -9.65 -2.17
CA GLU A 82 -1.08 -10.24 -3.36
C GLU A 82 -2.14 -9.32 -4.00
N LEU A 83 -2.89 -8.58 -3.18
CA LEU A 83 -3.81 -7.55 -3.67
C LEU A 83 -3.05 -6.44 -4.41
N GLY A 84 -1.91 -6.02 -3.86
CA GLY A 84 -1.01 -5.05 -4.50
C GLY A 84 -0.51 -5.50 -5.86
N ARG A 85 0.00 -6.74 -5.94
CA ARG A 85 0.44 -7.36 -7.21
C ARG A 85 -0.69 -7.43 -8.23
N SER A 86 -1.89 -7.81 -7.79
CA SER A 86 -3.05 -7.88 -8.66
C SER A 86 -3.41 -6.52 -9.26
N ARG A 87 -3.41 -5.46 -8.44
CA ARG A 87 -3.63 -4.08 -8.90
C ARG A 87 -2.57 -3.57 -9.86
N ALA A 88 -1.33 -4.06 -9.74
CA ALA A 88 -0.26 -3.76 -10.68
C ALA A 88 -0.35 -4.58 -11.99
N GLY A 89 -1.34 -5.45 -12.14
CA GLY A 89 -1.47 -6.34 -13.29
C GLY A 89 -0.41 -7.46 -13.31
N LYS A 90 0.24 -7.73 -12.18
CA LYS A 90 1.31 -8.73 -12.04
C LYS A 90 0.77 -10.14 -11.75
N THR A 91 -0.48 -10.25 -11.32
CA THR A 91 -1.17 -11.54 -11.28
C THR A 91 -1.50 -11.96 -12.70
N ARG A 92 -1.07 -13.17 -13.09
CA ARG A 92 -1.42 -13.77 -14.37
C ARG A 92 -2.95 -13.76 -14.54
N PRO A 93 -3.51 -13.18 -15.62
CA PRO A 93 -4.93 -13.35 -15.89
C PRO A 93 -5.23 -14.84 -16.02
N THR A 94 -6.35 -15.29 -15.46
CA THR A 94 -6.91 -16.58 -15.85
C THR A 94 -6.98 -16.60 -17.38
N PRO A 95 -6.40 -17.59 -18.07
CA PRO A 95 -6.47 -17.63 -19.52
C PRO A 95 -7.93 -17.64 -19.93
N TRP A 96 -8.28 -16.80 -20.90
CA TRP A 96 -9.60 -16.81 -21.53
C TRP A 96 -9.94 -18.25 -21.95
N PRO A 97 -11.15 -18.78 -21.66
CA PRO A 97 -11.48 -20.13 -22.06
C PRO A 97 -11.39 -20.21 -23.59
N ALA A 98 -10.52 -21.09 -24.08
CA ALA A 98 -10.40 -21.35 -25.51
C ALA A 98 -11.78 -21.71 -26.04
N SER A 99 -12.29 -20.91 -26.99
CA SER A 99 -13.51 -21.25 -27.70
C SER A 99 -13.23 -22.50 -28.53
N HIS A 100 -13.91 -23.58 -28.18
CA HIS A 100 -13.99 -24.81 -28.97
C HIS A 100 -14.90 -24.62 -30.18
#